data_AF-A0A9B0TLX7-F1
#
_entry.id   AF-A0A9B0TLX7-F1
#
_cell.length_a   1.000
_cell.length_b   1.000
_cell.length_c   1.000
_cell.angle_alpha   90.00
_cell.angle_beta   90.00
_cell.angle_gamma   90.00
#
_symmetry.space_group_name_H-M   'P 1'
#
loop_
_entity.id
_entity.type
_entity.pdbx_description
1 polymer ?
#
loop_
_entity_poly.entity_id
_entity_poly.type
_entity_poly.pdbx_seq_one_letter_code
_entity_poly.pdbx_strand_id
1 'polypeptide(L)'
;MAPEMVCQRQYDARVDLWSVGVILYEALFGQPPFASRSFSELEEKIRSKQVIELPLRPPLSRDCRDLLQRLLERDPDHRISFQDFFAHPWVDLEHMPSGESLARATALVVQAVTKDQDGDAAAALALYCQALEFFVPALHYEVDAQRKEAIKAKVGQYVSRAEELKAIVSSSNQALLRQGASTRDLLREMARDKPPLLAALEVASAALTKEEEAGGEQDALDLYQHSLGQLLLLLAAEPPGRRRELLHAEVQNLMARAEYLKEQMRESRWEAETLDKEGLSESVRSSCTLQ
;
A
#
# COMPACT_ATOMS: atom_id res chain seq x y z
N MET A 1 -24.04 -17.29 -20.87
CA MET A 1 -22.90 -17.89 -21.59
C MET A 1 -21.92 -16.79 -21.95
N ALA A 2 -20.62 -17.07 -21.85
CA ALA A 2 -19.59 -16.15 -22.32
C ALA A 2 -19.57 -16.04 -23.86
N PRO A 3 -19.24 -14.89 -24.45
CA PRO A 3 -19.28 -14.69 -25.90
C PRO A 3 -18.41 -15.68 -26.68
N GLU A 4 -17.24 -16.01 -26.14
CA GLU A 4 -16.30 -16.97 -26.71
C GLU A 4 -16.87 -18.39 -26.79
N MET A 5 -17.78 -18.77 -25.87
CA MET A 5 -18.46 -20.08 -25.97
C MET A 5 -19.41 -20.16 -27.17
N VAL A 6 -19.88 -19.01 -27.67
CA VAL A 6 -20.79 -18.91 -28.83
C VAL A 6 -20.03 -18.62 -30.13
N CYS A 7 -18.92 -17.88 -30.03
CA CYS A 7 -18.17 -17.38 -31.18
C CYS A 7 -16.95 -18.24 -31.54
N GLN A 8 -16.38 -18.94 -30.57
CA GLN A 8 -15.14 -19.70 -30.72
C GLN A 8 -15.37 -21.18 -30.43
N ARG A 9 -14.50 -22.04 -30.96
CA ARG A 9 -14.54 -23.48 -30.71
C ARG A 9 -13.75 -23.90 -29.47
N GLN A 10 -12.93 -23.01 -28.93
CA GLN A 10 -12.09 -23.26 -27.76
C GLN A 10 -12.38 -22.17 -26.72
N TYR A 11 -12.49 -22.58 -25.46
CA TYR A 11 -12.68 -21.72 -24.31
C TYR A 11 -12.01 -22.39 -23.09
N ASP A 12 -11.78 -21.62 -22.04
CA ASP A 12 -11.21 -22.11 -20.78
C ASP A 12 -12.10 -21.74 -19.58
N ALA A 13 -11.62 -21.95 -18.36
CA ALA A 13 -12.37 -21.69 -17.14
C ALA A 13 -12.76 -20.21 -16.92
N ARG A 14 -12.15 -19.24 -17.64
CA ARG A 14 -12.48 -17.80 -17.51
C ARG A 14 -13.91 -17.49 -17.98
N VAL A 15 -14.59 -18.43 -18.65
CA VAL A 15 -16.04 -18.33 -18.95
C VAL A 15 -16.90 -18.27 -17.68
N ASP A 16 -16.42 -18.82 -16.56
CA ASP A 16 -17.11 -18.78 -15.28
C ASP A 16 -17.06 -17.37 -14.69
N LEU A 17 -15.94 -16.65 -14.85
CA LEU A 17 -15.82 -15.25 -14.42
C LEU A 17 -16.81 -14.34 -15.17
N TRP A 18 -17.02 -14.57 -16.46
CA TRP A 18 -18.08 -13.89 -17.20
C TRP A 18 -19.46 -14.17 -16.60
N SER A 19 -19.73 -15.44 -16.27
CA SER A 19 -21.00 -15.85 -15.69
C SER A 19 -21.24 -15.22 -14.32
N VAL A 20 -20.20 -15.10 -13.48
CA VAL A 20 -20.23 -14.34 -12.23
C VAL A 20 -20.56 -12.87 -12.48
N GLY A 21 -19.94 -12.25 -13.49
CA GLY A 21 -20.25 -10.87 -13.89
C GLY A 21 -21.71 -10.69 -14.31
N VAL A 22 -22.28 -11.63 -15.06
CA VAL A 22 -23.70 -11.63 -15.46
C VAL A 22 -24.62 -11.73 -14.24
N ILE A 23 -24.32 -12.64 -13.30
CA ILE A 23 -25.08 -12.80 -12.06
C ILE A 23 -25.03 -11.52 -11.22
N LEU A 24 -23.84 -10.92 -11.07
CA LEU A 24 -23.67 -9.67 -10.34
C LEU A 24 -24.43 -8.52 -11.00
N TYR A 25 -24.37 -8.40 -12.33
CA TYR A 25 -25.15 -7.43 -13.09
C TYR A 25 -26.65 -7.59 -12.81
N GLU A 26 -27.17 -8.81 -12.90
CA GLU A 26 -28.58 -9.10 -12.67
C GLU A 26 -29.00 -8.80 -11.22
N ALA A 27 -28.16 -9.11 -10.24
CA ALA A 27 -28.43 -8.77 -8.84
C ALA A 27 -28.51 -7.25 -8.60
N LEU A 28 -27.72 -6.46 -9.32
CA LEU A 28 -27.68 -4.99 -9.18
C LEU A 28 -28.80 -4.27 -9.96
N PHE A 29 -29.13 -4.76 -11.14
CA PHE A 29 -30.03 -4.08 -12.09
C PHE A 29 -31.37 -4.80 -12.32
N GLY A 30 -31.55 -5.99 -11.73
CA GLY A 30 -32.77 -6.79 -11.79
C GLY A 30 -32.99 -7.56 -13.10
N GLN A 31 -32.08 -7.46 -14.07
CA GLN A 31 -32.14 -8.19 -15.34
C GLN A 31 -30.72 -8.44 -15.88
N PRO A 32 -30.49 -9.51 -16.66
CA PRO A 32 -29.20 -9.76 -17.31
C PRO A 32 -28.83 -8.67 -18.33
N PRO A 33 -27.53 -8.47 -18.62
CA PRO A 33 -27.07 -7.43 -19.55
C PRO A 33 -27.55 -7.65 -21.00
N PHE A 34 -27.89 -8.89 -21.37
CA PHE A 34 -28.38 -9.24 -22.70
C PHE A 34 -29.83 -9.74 -22.70
N ALA A 35 -30.66 -9.21 -21.78
CA ALA A 35 -32.09 -9.50 -21.81
C ALA A 35 -32.67 -9.23 -23.21
N SER A 36 -33.32 -10.22 -23.81
CA SER A 36 -33.81 -10.22 -25.19
C SER A 36 -35.14 -10.94 -25.30
N ARG A 37 -35.96 -10.57 -26.29
CA ARG A 37 -37.29 -11.16 -26.51
C ARG A 37 -37.25 -12.42 -27.37
N SER A 38 -36.14 -12.65 -28.08
CA SER A 38 -35.93 -13.83 -28.92
C SER A 38 -34.51 -14.37 -28.78
N PHE A 39 -34.33 -15.65 -29.11
CA PHE A 39 -33.01 -16.28 -29.12
C PHE A 39 -32.07 -15.65 -30.16
N SER A 40 -32.58 -15.27 -31.34
CA SER A 40 -31.80 -14.58 -32.38
C SER A 40 -31.26 -13.23 -31.90
N GLU A 41 -32.08 -12.44 -31.20
CA GLU A 41 -31.66 -11.15 -30.63
C GLU A 41 -30.61 -11.35 -29.51
N LEU A 42 -30.77 -12.38 -28.68
CA LEU A 42 -29.78 -12.75 -27.67
C LEU A 42 -28.44 -13.12 -28.32
N GLU A 43 -28.47 -13.97 -29.33
CA GLU A 43 -27.26 -14.39 -30.05
C GLU A 43 -26.56 -13.19 -30.71
N GLU A 44 -27.30 -12.29 -31.33
CA GLU A 44 -26.77 -11.06 -31.94
C GLU A 44 -26.06 -10.18 -30.89
N LYS A 45 -26.69 -9.95 -29.73
CA LYS A 45 -26.09 -9.19 -28.63
C LYS A 45 -24.85 -9.85 -28.05
N ILE A 46 -24.84 -11.18 -27.94
CA ILE A 46 -23.67 -11.94 -27.47
C ILE A 46 -22.53 -11.86 -28.50
N ARG A 47 -22.81 -11.96 -29.80
CA ARG A 47 -21.80 -11.86 -30.87
C ARG A 47 -21.30 -10.43 -31.13
N SER A 48 -22.05 -9.41 -30.70
CA SER A 48 -21.67 -8.01 -30.85
C SER A 48 -20.31 -7.71 -30.18
N LYS A 49 -19.54 -6.79 -30.74
CA LYS A 49 -18.29 -6.27 -30.13
C LYS A 49 -18.53 -5.08 -29.22
N GLN A 50 -19.77 -4.65 -29.06
CA GLN A 50 -20.09 -3.49 -28.22
C GLN A 50 -19.82 -3.79 -26.74
N VAL A 51 -19.12 -2.88 -26.08
CA VAL A 51 -18.88 -2.92 -24.63
C VAL A 51 -20.23 -2.83 -23.90
N ILE A 52 -20.38 -3.59 -22.82
CA ILE A 52 -21.59 -3.53 -21.99
C ILE A 52 -21.62 -2.19 -21.27
N GLU A 53 -22.63 -1.37 -21.57
CA GLU A 53 -22.87 -0.13 -20.88
C GLU A 53 -23.61 -0.39 -19.56
N LEU A 54 -22.97 -0.02 -18.45
CA LEU A 54 -23.58 -0.15 -17.13
C LEU A 54 -24.56 1.01 -16.88
N PRO A 55 -25.82 0.73 -16.49
CA PRO A 55 -26.78 1.76 -16.15
C PRO A 55 -26.25 2.78 -15.13
N LEU A 56 -26.74 4.01 -15.22
CA LEU A 56 -26.40 5.09 -14.27
C LEU A 56 -27.06 4.92 -12.90
N ARG A 57 -28.12 4.09 -12.82
CA ARG A 57 -28.86 3.82 -11.58
C ARG A 57 -29.05 2.31 -11.37
N PRO A 58 -28.91 1.81 -10.13
CA PRO A 58 -28.52 2.55 -8.92
C PRO A 58 -27.06 3.05 -8.99
N PRO A 59 -26.69 4.09 -8.22
CA PRO A 59 -25.29 4.50 -8.11
C PRO A 59 -24.48 3.35 -7.49
N LEU A 60 -23.40 2.96 -8.15
CA LEU A 60 -22.47 1.94 -7.68
C LEU A 60 -21.22 2.58 -7.09
N SER A 61 -20.60 1.92 -6.11
CA SER A 61 -19.25 2.30 -5.69
C SER A 61 -18.26 2.13 -6.85
N ARG A 62 -17.13 2.85 -6.79
CA ARG A 62 -16.09 2.77 -7.84
C ARG A 62 -15.59 1.33 -8.01
N ASP A 63 -15.32 0.65 -6.91
CA ASP A 63 -14.79 -0.73 -6.93
C ASP A 63 -15.82 -1.74 -7.44
N CYS A 64 -17.11 -1.56 -7.14
CA CYS A 64 -18.17 -2.40 -7.69
C CYS A 64 -18.24 -2.28 -9.22
N ARG A 65 -18.15 -1.03 -9.72
CA ARG A 65 -18.16 -0.72 -11.15
C ARG A 65 -16.92 -1.28 -11.84
N ASP A 66 -15.74 -1.11 -11.25
CA ASP A 66 -14.48 -1.65 -11.77
C ASP A 66 -14.54 -3.18 -11.90
N LEU A 67 -14.92 -3.87 -10.82
CA LEU A 67 -15.05 -5.32 -10.83
C LEU A 67 -16.01 -5.80 -11.92
N LEU A 68 -17.20 -5.19 -11.98
CA LEU A 68 -18.22 -5.59 -12.93
C LEU A 68 -17.78 -5.40 -14.37
N GLN A 69 -17.09 -4.29 -14.68
CA GLN A 69 -16.54 -4.04 -16.01
C GLN A 69 -15.46 -5.05 -16.38
N ARG A 70 -14.55 -5.38 -15.47
CA ARG A 70 -13.47 -6.34 -15.72
C ARG A 70 -13.95 -7.79 -15.83
N LEU A 71 -15.04 -8.16 -15.15
CA LEU A 71 -15.70 -9.46 -15.30
C LEU A 71 -16.44 -9.58 -16.64
N LEU A 72 -17.09 -8.49 -17.06
CA LEU A 72 -17.87 -8.40 -18.30
C LEU A 72 -17.03 -7.94 -19.50
N GLU A 73 -15.72 -8.14 -19.44
CA GLU A 73 -14.81 -7.99 -20.58
C GLU A 73 -15.02 -9.15 -21.55
N ARG A 74 -15.24 -8.82 -22.82
CA ARG A 74 -15.59 -9.80 -23.85
C ARG A 74 -14.39 -10.62 -24.27
N ASP A 75 -13.22 -10.00 -24.34
CA ASP A 75 -11.98 -10.69 -24.64
C ASP A 75 -11.48 -11.43 -23.39
N PRO A 76 -11.43 -12.78 -23.37
CA PRO A 76 -10.99 -13.53 -22.21
C PRO A 76 -9.55 -13.20 -21.79
N ASP A 77 -8.69 -12.72 -22.71
CA ASP A 77 -7.30 -12.34 -22.41
C ASP A 77 -7.18 -10.99 -21.71
N HIS A 78 -8.18 -10.13 -21.86
CA HIS A 78 -8.29 -8.86 -21.13
C HIS A 78 -9.21 -8.96 -19.90
N ARG A 79 -10.00 -10.05 -19.79
CA ARG A 79 -10.85 -10.31 -18.63
C ARG A 79 -10.02 -10.52 -17.38
N ILE A 80 -10.54 -10.06 -16.24
CA ILE A 80 -9.90 -10.23 -14.94
C ILE A 80 -9.48 -11.70 -14.72
N SER A 81 -8.29 -11.91 -14.20
CA SER A 81 -7.82 -13.25 -13.83
C SER A 81 -8.51 -13.74 -12.55
N PHE A 82 -8.49 -15.04 -12.28
CA PHE A 82 -9.00 -15.57 -11.01
C PHE A 82 -8.24 -15.00 -9.80
N GLN A 83 -6.92 -14.84 -9.92
CA GLN A 83 -6.09 -14.28 -8.86
C GLN A 83 -6.51 -12.84 -8.54
N ASP A 84 -6.65 -12.00 -9.58
CA ASP A 84 -7.06 -10.61 -9.41
C ASP A 84 -8.51 -10.49 -8.94
N PHE A 85 -9.39 -11.40 -9.37
CA PHE A 85 -10.78 -11.46 -8.92
C PHE A 85 -10.86 -11.69 -7.41
N PHE A 86 -10.15 -12.70 -6.90
CA PHE A 86 -10.16 -13.00 -5.46
C PHE A 86 -9.42 -11.96 -4.62
N ALA A 87 -8.45 -11.26 -5.20
CA ALA A 87 -7.75 -10.14 -4.57
C ALA A 87 -8.47 -8.79 -4.76
N HIS A 88 -9.60 -8.76 -5.48
CA HIS A 88 -10.27 -7.51 -5.80
C HIS A 88 -10.86 -6.86 -4.53
N PRO A 89 -10.65 -5.55 -4.28
CA PRO A 89 -11.10 -4.87 -3.05
C PRO A 89 -12.59 -5.01 -2.76
N TRP A 90 -13.41 -5.11 -3.82
CA TRP A 90 -14.87 -5.29 -3.68
C TRP A 90 -15.28 -6.69 -3.20
N VAL A 91 -14.48 -7.73 -3.47
CA VAL A 91 -14.79 -9.12 -3.10
C VAL A 91 -14.38 -9.39 -1.64
N ASP A 92 -13.26 -8.83 -1.21
CA ASP A 92 -12.73 -8.85 0.16
C ASP A 92 -12.91 -10.21 0.87
N LEU A 93 -12.24 -11.24 0.35
CA LEU A 93 -12.27 -12.58 0.95
C LEU A 93 -11.52 -12.64 2.29
N GLU A 94 -10.59 -11.72 2.54
CA GLU A 94 -9.79 -11.73 3.78
C GLU A 94 -10.66 -11.48 5.01
N HIS A 95 -11.61 -10.55 4.91
CA HIS A 95 -12.51 -10.20 6.02
C HIS A 95 -13.85 -10.95 5.97
N MET A 96 -14.00 -11.94 5.09
CA MET A 96 -15.22 -12.75 5.03
C MET A 96 -15.48 -13.41 6.39
N PRO A 97 -16.70 -13.25 6.96
CA PRO A 97 -17.02 -13.85 8.25
C PRO A 97 -16.93 -15.37 8.21
N SER A 98 -15.97 -15.91 8.96
CA SER A 98 -15.70 -17.33 9.11
C SER A 98 -15.14 -17.60 10.51
N GLY A 99 -15.08 -18.86 10.91
CA GLY A 99 -14.47 -19.22 12.20
C GLY A 99 -12.99 -18.80 12.27
N GLU A 100 -12.26 -18.89 11.16
CA GLU A 100 -10.86 -18.49 11.07
C GLU A 100 -10.67 -16.97 11.15
N SER A 101 -11.50 -16.19 10.45
CA SER A 101 -11.41 -14.73 10.48
C SER A 101 -11.76 -14.17 11.87
N LEU A 102 -12.74 -14.76 12.56
CA LEU A 102 -13.07 -14.41 13.96
C LEU A 102 -11.95 -14.79 14.94
N ALA A 103 -11.30 -15.93 14.73
CA ALA A 103 -10.15 -16.33 15.54
C ALA A 103 -8.98 -15.36 15.35
N ARG A 104 -8.70 -14.95 14.11
CA ARG A 104 -7.69 -13.93 13.78
C ARG A 104 -8.02 -12.58 14.42
N ALA A 105 -9.27 -12.12 14.31
CA ALA A 105 -9.74 -10.90 14.96
C ALA A 105 -9.52 -10.93 16.47
N THR A 106 -9.84 -12.06 17.10
CA THR A 106 -9.64 -12.26 18.54
C THR A 106 -8.16 -12.22 18.92
N ALA A 107 -7.30 -12.87 18.14
CA ALA A 107 -5.85 -12.84 18.36
C ALA A 107 -5.28 -11.42 18.25
N LEU A 108 -5.75 -10.63 17.26
CA LEU A 108 -5.36 -9.22 17.10
C LEU A 108 -5.79 -8.38 18.31
N VAL A 109 -7.01 -8.56 18.83
CA VAL A 109 -7.46 -7.86 20.03
C VAL A 109 -6.61 -8.22 21.25
N VAL A 110 -6.26 -9.49 21.43
CA VAL A 110 -5.40 -9.91 22.55
C VAL A 110 -4.05 -9.19 22.47
N GLN A 111 -3.44 -9.12 21.29
CA GLN A 111 -2.20 -8.37 21.09
C GLN A 111 -2.40 -6.86 21.31
N ALA A 112 -3.51 -6.29 20.85
CA ALA A 112 -3.84 -4.88 21.06
C ALA A 112 -3.92 -4.54 22.55
N VAL A 113 -4.59 -5.38 23.36
CA VAL A 113 -4.71 -5.22 24.81
C VAL A 113 -3.34 -5.30 25.48
N THR A 114 -2.47 -6.23 25.08
CA THR A 114 -1.10 -6.31 25.61
C THR A 114 -0.32 -5.03 25.30
N LYS A 115 -0.35 -4.54 24.06
CA LYS A 115 0.33 -3.29 23.69
C LYS A 115 -0.22 -2.06 24.40
N ASP A 116 -1.52 -2.04 24.64
CA ASP A 116 -2.19 -0.99 25.40
C ASP A 116 -1.71 -0.98 26.86
N GLN A 117 -1.59 -2.16 27.49
CA GLN A 117 -1.05 -2.33 28.84
C GLN A 117 0.44 -1.98 28.94
N ASP A 118 1.21 -2.27 27.90
CA ASP A 118 2.62 -1.91 27.77
C ASP A 118 2.82 -0.38 27.58
N GLY A 119 1.74 0.38 27.37
CA GLY A 119 1.78 1.82 27.14
C GLY A 119 2.10 2.22 25.69
N ASP A 120 2.20 1.27 24.76
CA ASP A 120 2.41 1.52 23.33
C ASP A 120 1.06 1.83 22.65
N ALA A 121 0.58 3.05 22.87
CA ALA A 121 -0.72 3.50 22.37
C ALA A 121 -0.83 3.48 20.84
N ALA A 122 0.28 3.68 20.11
CA ALA A 122 0.29 3.68 18.66
C ALA A 122 0.13 2.26 18.09
N ALA A 123 0.91 1.30 18.59
CA ALA A 123 0.78 -0.10 18.18
C ALA A 123 -0.57 -0.69 18.59
N ALA A 124 -1.05 -0.38 19.81
CA ALA A 124 -2.36 -0.81 20.30
C ALA A 124 -3.50 -0.29 19.40
N LEU A 125 -3.47 1.00 19.03
CA LEU A 125 -4.46 1.60 18.14
C LEU A 125 -4.51 0.88 16.78
N ALA A 126 -3.34 0.62 16.18
CA ALA A 126 -3.26 -0.05 14.88
C ALA A 126 -3.88 -1.46 14.94
N LEU A 127 -3.56 -2.23 15.99
CA LEU A 127 -4.09 -3.59 16.17
C LEU A 127 -5.61 -3.60 16.44
N TYR A 128 -6.13 -2.63 17.22
CA TYR A 128 -7.57 -2.49 17.39
C TYR A 128 -8.28 -2.17 16.08
N CYS A 129 -7.73 -1.25 15.27
CA CYS A 129 -8.28 -0.94 13.95
C CYS A 129 -8.30 -2.18 13.04
N GLN A 130 -7.19 -2.92 12.96
CA GLN A 130 -7.11 -4.16 12.16
C GLN A 130 -8.11 -5.22 12.64
N ALA A 131 -8.27 -5.40 13.96
CA ALA A 131 -9.26 -6.35 14.47
C ALA A 131 -10.70 -5.98 14.09
N LEU A 132 -11.01 -4.68 14.09
CA LEU A 132 -12.35 -4.18 13.74
C LEU A 132 -12.71 -4.43 12.28
N GLU A 133 -11.72 -4.46 11.36
CA GLU A 133 -11.93 -4.82 9.95
C GLU A 133 -12.54 -6.22 9.79
N PHE A 134 -12.22 -7.16 10.69
CA PHE A 134 -12.82 -8.50 10.71
C PHE A 134 -14.18 -8.56 11.44
N PHE A 135 -14.34 -7.82 12.54
CA PHE A 135 -15.57 -7.89 13.34
C PHE A 135 -16.77 -7.19 12.69
N VAL A 136 -16.55 -6.11 11.93
CA VAL A 136 -17.65 -5.34 11.30
C VAL A 136 -18.40 -6.18 10.25
N PRO A 137 -17.73 -6.89 9.33
CA PRO A 137 -18.39 -7.86 8.46
C PRO A 137 -19.10 -8.95 9.26
N ALA A 138 -18.44 -9.52 10.29
CA ALA A 138 -19.05 -10.58 11.09
C ALA A 138 -20.39 -10.17 11.71
N LEU A 139 -20.51 -8.93 12.17
CA LEU A 139 -21.77 -8.38 12.70
C LEU A 139 -22.89 -8.33 11.64
N HIS A 140 -22.55 -8.01 10.39
CA HIS A 140 -23.53 -7.90 9.31
C HIS A 140 -24.13 -9.26 8.95
N TYR A 141 -23.29 -10.29 8.88
CA TYR A 141 -23.69 -11.64 8.45
C TYR A 141 -24.11 -12.57 9.61
N GLU A 142 -23.92 -12.17 10.87
CA GLU A 142 -24.39 -12.95 12.02
C GLU A 142 -25.92 -13.02 12.07
N VAL A 143 -26.44 -14.26 12.11
CA VAL A 143 -27.87 -14.57 12.08
C VAL A 143 -28.43 -14.71 13.49
N ASP A 144 -27.62 -15.21 14.43
CA ASP A 144 -28.04 -15.39 15.82
C ASP A 144 -28.10 -14.06 16.56
N ALA A 145 -29.29 -13.69 17.05
CA ALA A 145 -29.53 -12.39 17.67
C ALA A 145 -28.71 -12.19 18.96
N GLN A 146 -28.50 -13.23 19.77
CA GLN A 146 -27.76 -13.14 21.02
C GLN A 146 -26.26 -12.96 20.75
N ARG A 147 -25.70 -13.76 19.84
CA ARG A 147 -24.29 -13.63 19.42
C ARG A 147 -24.05 -12.28 18.76
N LYS A 148 -24.95 -11.83 17.90
CA LYS A 148 -24.87 -10.52 17.25
C LYS A 148 -24.80 -9.40 18.26
N GLU A 149 -25.64 -9.41 19.29
CA GLU A 149 -25.62 -8.38 20.33
C GLU A 149 -24.34 -8.47 21.18
N ALA A 150 -23.86 -9.68 21.49
CA ALA A 150 -22.59 -9.87 22.20
C ALA A 150 -21.38 -9.34 21.40
N ILE A 151 -21.31 -9.64 20.10
CA ILE A 151 -20.27 -9.13 19.19
C ILE A 151 -20.38 -7.61 19.10
N LYS A 152 -21.59 -7.07 18.92
CA LYS A 152 -21.83 -5.63 18.85
C LYS A 152 -21.34 -4.90 20.10
N ALA A 153 -21.64 -5.42 21.29
CA ALA A 153 -21.19 -4.86 22.55
C ALA A 153 -19.66 -4.84 22.64
N LYS A 154 -19.00 -5.92 22.19
CA LYS A 154 -17.53 -5.99 22.17
C LYS A 154 -16.91 -5.04 21.14
N VAL A 155 -17.46 -4.98 19.93
CA VAL A 155 -17.04 -4.02 18.90
C VAL A 155 -17.17 -2.59 19.43
N GLY A 156 -18.26 -2.25 20.10
CA GLY A 156 -18.43 -0.94 20.73
C GLY A 156 -17.33 -0.61 21.75
N GLN A 157 -16.94 -1.58 22.58
CA GLN A 157 -15.84 -1.42 23.54
C GLN A 157 -14.50 -1.16 22.82
N TYR A 158 -14.20 -1.94 21.78
CA TYR A 158 -12.95 -1.82 21.02
C TYR A 158 -12.87 -0.49 20.25
N VAL A 159 -13.98 -0.04 19.65
CA VAL A 159 -14.07 1.27 18.98
C VAL A 159 -13.83 2.39 19.98
N SER A 160 -14.52 2.39 21.13
CA SER A 160 -14.33 3.42 22.16
C SER A 160 -12.88 3.49 22.63
N ARG A 161 -12.24 2.33 22.86
CA ARG A 161 -10.84 2.30 23.29
C ARG A 161 -9.89 2.80 22.19
N ALA A 162 -10.13 2.44 20.93
CA ALA A 162 -9.35 2.93 19.81
C ALA A 162 -9.47 4.46 19.66
N GLU A 163 -10.65 5.05 19.89
CA GLU A 163 -10.83 6.51 19.88
C GLU A 163 -10.03 7.21 20.99
N GLU A 164 -10.02 6.65 22.19
CA GLU A 164 -9.18 7.15 23.30
C GLU A 164 -7.68 7.08 22.96
N LEU A 165 -7.21 5.94 22.45
CA LEU A 165 -5.82 5.77 22.04
C LEU A 165 -5.42 6.73 20.92
N LYS A 166 -6.32 6.97 19.96
CA LYS A 166 -6.13 7.96 18.89
C LYS A 166 -5.96 9.37 19.44
N ALA A 167 -6.72 9.75 20.47
CA ALA A 167 -6.56 11.04 21.13
C ALA A 167 -5.19 11.15 21.82
N ILE A 168 -4.74 10.09 22.50
CA ILE A 168 -3.43 10.02 23.14
C ILE A 168 -2.31 10.19 22.11
N VAL A 169 -2.31 9.40 21.03
CA VAL A 169 -1.28 9.46 19.98
C VAL A 169 -1.25 10.86 19.33
N SER A 170 -2.42 11.44 19.03
CA SER A 170 -2.52 12.79 18.49
C SER A 170 -1.90 13.84 19.43
N SER A 171 -2.19 13.74 20.74
CA SER A 171 -1.66 14.65 21.74
C SER A 171 -0.14 14.53 21.92
N SER A 172 0.40 13.31 21.91
CA SER A 172 1.85 13.03 21.98
C SER A 172 2.58 13.66 20.79
N ASN A 173 2.05 13.45 19.57
CA ASN A 173 2.59 14.03 18.36
C ASN A 173 2.55 15.57 18.38
N GLN A 174 1.49 16.19 18.93
CA GLN A 174 1.41 17.63 19.12
C GLN A 174 2.43 18.16 20.15
N ALA A 175 2.68 17.41 21.23
CA ALA A 175 3.66 17.78 22.24
C ALA A 175 5.09 17.75 21.68
N LEU A 176 5.45 16.71 20.91
CA LEU A 176 6.72 16.59 20.21
C LEU A 176 6.98 17.76 19.26
N LEU A 177 5.95 18.17 18.51
CA LEU A 177 6.01 19.36 17.65
C LEU A 177 6.29 20.65 18.42
N ARG A 178 5.66 20.84 19.58
CA ARG A 178 5.89 22.02 20.44
C ARG A 178 7.28 22.04 21.05
N GLN A 179 7.89 20.87 21.26
CA GLN A 179 9.26 20.74 21.77
C GLN A 179 10.33 20.93 20.68
N GLY A 180 9.93 21.20 19.42
CA GLY A 180 10.87 21.42 18.33
C GLY A 180 11.55 20.14 17.85
N ALA A 181 10.96 18.96 18.09
CA ALA A 181 11.48 17.70 17.59
C ALA A 181 11.63 17.74 16.06
N SER A 182 12.69 17.11 15.53
CA SER A 182 12.92 17.10 14.09
C SER A 182 11.78 16.36 13.36
N THR A 183 11.51 16.72 12.10
CA THR A 183 10.51 16.04 11.26
C THR A 183 10.71 14.52 11.25
N ARG A 184 11.97 14.06 11.28
CA ARG A 184 12.36 12.65 11.34
C ARG A 184 11.99 11.99 12.67
N ASP A 185 12.15 12.66 13.80
CA ASP A 185 11.78 12.11 15.11
C ASP A 185 10.27 11.92 15.21
N LEU A 186 9.50 12.89 14.70
CA LEU A 186 8.05 12.77 14.58
C LEU A 186 7.65 11.63 13.63
N LEU A 187 8.34 11.48 12.49
CA LEU A 187 8.11 10.37 11.56
C LEU A 187 8.38 9.01 12.20
N ARG A 188 9.46 8.87 12.98
CA ARG A 188 9.75 7.63 13.72
C ARG A 188 8.64 7.32 14.72
N GLU A 189 8.15 8.32 15.45
CA GLU A 189 7.04 8.13 16.39
C GLU A 189 5.75 7.70 15.68
N MET A 190 5.43 8.36 14.56
CA MET A 190 4.27 8.02 13.73
C MET A 190 4.41 6.70 12.97
N ALA A 191 5.60 6.11 12.92
CA ALA A 191 5.90 4.87 12.21
C ALA A 191 6.07 3.65 13.14
N ARG A 192 5.82 3.79 14.46
CA ARG A 192 5.95 2.69 15.42
C ARG A 192 5.06 1.47 15.08
N ASP A 193 3.92 1.72 14.45
CA ASP A 193 2.99 0.70 13.95
C ASP A 193 3.46 0.00 12.66
N LYS A 194 4.51 0.51 12.00
CA LYS A 194 5.05 -0.01 10.73
C LYS A 194 6.55 -0.31 10.84
N PRO A 195 6.94 -1.50 11.32
CA PRO A 195 8.34 -1.87 11.48
C PRO A 195 9.22 -1.68 10.23
N PRO A 196 8.76 -1.98 8.99
CA PRO A 196 9.58 -1.73 7.80
C PRO A 196 9.90 -0.24 7.58
N LEU A 197 8.95 0.65 7.89
CA LEU A 197 9.15 2.09 7.78
C LEU A 197 10.11 2.59 8.85
N LEU A 198 9.98 2.09 10.07
CA LEU A 198 10.87 2.43 11.16
C LEU A 198 12.31 1.98 10.86
N ALA A 199 12.51 0.74 10.37
CA ALA A 199 13.82 0.24 9.96
C ALA A 199 14.44 1.07 8.83
N ALA A 200 13.66 1.46 7.83
CA ALA A 200 14.15 2.31 6.74
C ALA A 200 14.57 3.71 7.23
N LEU A 201 13.84 4.29 8.19
CA LEU A 201 14.19 5.56 8.84
C LEU A 201 15.43 5.44 9.75
N GLU A 202 15.67 4.27 10.35
CA GLU A 202 16.89 3.97 11.10
C GLU A 202 18.11 3.91 10.18
N VAL A 203 18.01 3.22 9.04
CA VAL A 203 19.08 3.21 8.01
C VAL A 203 19.37 4.62 7.51
N ALA A 204 18.33 5.42 7.22
CA ALA A 204 18.52 6.82 6.85
C ALA A 204 19.22 7.64 7.95
N SER A 205 18.94 7.31 9.22
CA SER A 205 19.61 7.94 10.36
C SER A 205 21.08 7.53 10.47
N ALA A 206 21.41 6.28 10.16
CA ALA A 206 22.78 5.79 10.09
C ALA A 206 23.57 6.41 8.92
N ALA A 207 22.93 6.66 7.78
CA ALA A 207 23.54 7.36 6.65
C ALA A 207 24.01 8.77 7.05
N LEU A 208 23.15 9.51 7.77
CA LEU A 208 23.45 10.85 8.27
C LEU A 208 24.63 10.85 9.26
N THR A 209 24.68 9.87 10.18
CA THR A 209 25.83 9.77 11.09
C THR A 209 27.12 9.44 10.35
N LYS A 210 27.05 8.63 9.28
CA LYS A 210 28.20 8.28 8.45
C LYS A 210 28.67 9.44 7.58
N GLU A 211 27.77 10.31 7.14
CA GLU A 211 28.10 11.53 6.41
C GLU A 211 28.95 12.50 7.27
N GLU A 212 28.71 12.54 8.58
CA GLU A 212 29.48 13.38 9.51
C GLU A 212 30.84 12.78 9.90
N GLU A 213 31.06 11.48 9.66
CA GLU A 213 32.32 10.79 9.94
C GLU A 213 33.34 11.04 8.81
N ALA A 214 34.56 11.45 9.17
CA ALA A 214 35.63 11.68 8.19
C ALA A 214 36.02 10.37 7.47
N GLY A 215 35.94 10.36 6.14
CA GLY A 215 36.24 9.18 5.31
C GLY A 215 35.09 8.17 5.18
N GLY A 216 33.90 8.52 5.69
CA GLY A 216 32.69 7.69 5.62
C GLY A 216 31.78 7.98 4.43
N GLU A 217 32.20 8.82 3.46
CA GLU A 217 31.31 9.36 2.43
C GLU A 217 30.74 8.28 1.51
N GLN A 218 31.54 7.27 1.16
CA GLN A 218 31.09 6.15 0.32
C GLN A 218 30.08 5.27 1.05
N ASP A 219 30.35 4.94 2.32
CA ASP A 219 29.45 4.15 3.16
C ASP A 219 28.13 4.91 3.39
N ALA A 220 28.20 6.22 3.62
CA ALA A 220 27.02 7.07 3.76
C ALA A 220 26.17 7.06 2.48
N LEU A 221 26.80 7.15 1.30
CA LEU A 221 26.11 7.10 0.01
C LEU A 221 25.39 5.75 -0.22
N ASP A 222 26.03 4.64 0.13
CA ASP A 222 25.43 3.31 0.02
C ASP A 222 24.23 3.16 0.95
N LEU A 223 24.31 3.68 2.19
CA LEU A 223 23.19 3.71 3.13
C LEU A 223 22.06 4.64 2.67
N TYR A 224 22.38 5.77 2.04
CA TYR A 224 21.38 6.64 1.41
C TYR A 224 20.63 5.91 0.30
N GLN A 225 21.35 5.23 -0.61
CA GLN A 225 20.72 4.49 -1.69
C GLN A 225 19.82 3.36 -1.16
N HIS A 226 20.30 2.63 -0.14
CA HIS A 226 19.52 1.56 0.47
C HIS A 226 18.24 2.08 1.15
N SER A 227 18.37 3.11 1.99
CA SER A 227 17.23 3.70 2.70
C SER A 227 16.23 4.35 1.74
N LEU A 228 16.68 5.15 0.76
CA LEU A 228 15.81 5.79 -0.24
C LEU A 228 15.05 4.76 -1.07
N GLY A 229 15.69 3.66 -1.47
CA GLY A 229 15.03 2.58 -2.19
C GLY A 229 13.86 1.99 -1.41
N GLN A 230 14.05 1.74 -0.11
CA GLN A 230 12.98 1.26 0.77
C GLN A 230 11.91 2.32 1.03
N LEU A 231 12.30 3.55 1.35
CA LEU A 231 11.38 4.64 1.68
C LEU A 231 10.49 5.03 0.49
N LEU A 232 10.99 4.99 -0.76
CA LEU A 232 10.20 5.26 -1.95
C LEU A 232 9.11 4.20 -2.18
N LEU A 233 9.43 2.92 -1.97
CA LEU A 233 8.45 1.83 -2.05
C LEU A 233 7.37 1.98 -0.97
N LEU A 234 7.78 2.28 0.26
CA LEU A 234 6.87 2.49 1.38
C LEU A 234 6.00 3.74 1.17
N LEU A 235 6.55 4.83 0.65
CA LEU A 235 5.82 6.06 0.35
C LEU A 235 4.73 5.84 -0.70
N ALA A 236 4.97 4.98 -1.69
CA ALA A 236 3.96 4.61 -2.69
C ALA A 236 2.78 3.84 -2.05
N ALA A 237 3.06 3.01 -1.05
CA ALA A 237 2.07 2.24 -0.30
C ALA A 237 1.41 3.01 0.87
N GLU A 238 1.95 4.16 1.29
CA GLU A 238 1.38 4.94 2.40
C GLU A 238 0.04 5.60 2.00
N PRO A 239 -1.02 5.46 2.83
CA PRO A 239 -2.28 6.14 2.59
C PRO A 239 -2.12 7.67 2.68
N PRO A 240 -3.01 8.44 2.02
CA PRO A 240 -2.99 9.89 2.13
C PRO A 240 -3.18 10.33 3.59
N GLY A 241 -2.32 11.24 4.04
CA GLY A 241 -2.37 11.75 5.41
C GLY A 241 -1.05 12.39 5.82
N ARG A 242 -1.01 12.87 7.07
CA ARG A 242 0.12 13.64 7.58
C ARG A 242 1.44 12.86 7.57
N ARG A 243 1.41 11.56 7.91
CA ARG A 243 2.62 10.71 7.87
C ARG A 243 3.21 10.65 6.47
N ARG A 244 2.36 10.53 5.44
CA ARG A 244 2.78 10.52 4.04
C ARG A 244 3.38 11.85 3.61
N GLU A 245 2.80 12.98 4.02
CA GLU A 245 3.35 14.32 3.74
C GLU A 245 4.75 14.47 4.33
N LEU A 246 4.91 14.10 5.61
CA LEU A 246 6.20 14.17 6.29
C LEU A 246 7.21 13.22 5.64
N LEU A 247 6.78 11.99 5.31
CA LEU A 247 7.64 10.99 4.67
C LEU A 247 8.11 11.47 3.29
N HIS A 248 7.22 12.08 2.51
CA HIS A 248 7.57 12.68 1.23
C HIS A 248 8.62 13.78 1.41
N ALA A 249 8.42 14.69 2.38
CA ALA A 249 9.38 15.75 2.67
C ALA A 249 10.74 15.21 3.12
N GLU A 250 10.77 14.17 3.95
CA GLU A 250 12.00 13.51 4.40
C GLU A 250 12.73 12.84 3.23
N VAL A 251 12.01 12.11 2.37
CA VAL A 251 12.60 11.49 1.16
C VAL A 251 13.21 12.56 0.25
N GLN A 252 12.55 13.70 0.04
CA GLN A 252 13.12 14.81 -0.73
C GLN A 252 14.39 15.37 -0.10
N ASN A 253 14.42 15.52 1.23
CA ASN A 253 15.61 15.97 1.95
C ASN A 253 16.78 14.99 1.78
N LEU A 254 16.53 13.69 2.00
CA LEU A 254 17.55 12.65 1.87
C LEU A 254 18.09 12.53 0.44
N MET A 255 17.23 12.67 -0.59
CA MET A 255 17.67 12.71 -1.98
C MET A 255 18.60 13.89 -2.26
N ALA A 256 18.24 15.09 -1.80
CA ALA A 256 19.06 16.28 -1.98
C ALA A 256 20.42 16.15 -1.28
N ARG A 257 20.46 15.58 -0.07
CA ARG A 257 21.72 15.30 0.64
C ARG A 257 22.59 14.28 -0.08
N ALA A 258 22.00 13.17 -0.53
CA ALA A 258 22.72 12.14 -1.28
C ALA A 258 23.30 12.67 -2.60
N GLU A 259 22.55 13.51 -3.31
CA GLU A 259 23.02 14.19 -4.53
C GLU A 259 24.18 15.14 -4.23
N TYR A 260 24.06 15.94 -3.17
CA TYR A 260 25.11 16.86 -2.72
C TYR A 260 26.41 16.11 -2.36
N LEU A 261 26.31 15.04 -1.55
CA LEU A 261 27.45 14.21 -1.17
C LEU A 261 28.12 13.56 -2.40
N LYS A 262 27.33 13.12 -3.37
CA LYS A 262 27.83 12.56 -4.63
C LYS A 262 28.61 13.59 -5.45
N GLU A 263 28.16 14.85 -5.46
CA GLU A 263 28.83 15.94 -6.17
C GLU A 263 30.15 16.31 -5.51
N GLN A 264 30.19 16.43 -4.17
CA GLN A 264 31.42 16.61 -3.42
C GLN A 264 32.46 15.52 -3.72
N MET A 265 32.04 14.26 -3.68
CA MET A 265 32.91 13.12 -3.99
C MET A 265 33.47 13.16 -5.42
N ARG A 266 32.66 13.63 -6.38
CA ARG A 266 33.10 13.82 -7.78
C ARG A 266 34.15 14.93 -7.89
N GLU A 267 33.95 16.04 -7.18
CA GLU A 267 34.88 17.16 -7.15
C GLU A 267 36.21 16.76 -6.50
N SER A 268 36.20 16.13 -5.32
CA SER A 268 37.42 15.66 -4.66
C SER A 268 38.20 14.64 -5.49
N ARG A 269 37.49 13.75 -6.19
CA ARG A 269 38.11 12.79 -7.12
C ARG A 269 38.73 13.47 -8.33
N TRP A 270 38.06 14.48 -8.89
CA TRP A 270 38.62 15.28 -9.98
C TRP A 270 39.87 16.03 -9.54
N GLU A 271 39.86 16.65 -8.37
CA GLU A 271 41.03 17.34 -7.80
C GLU A 271 42.22 16.38 -7.61
N ALA A 272 41.98 15.19 -7.05
CA ALA A 272 43.01 14.16 -6.90
C ALA A 272 43.60 13.72 -8.25
N GLU A 273 42.76 13.51 -9.26
CA GLU A 273 43.21 13.14 -10.62
C GLU A 273 43.97 14.27 -11.33
N THR A 274 43.68 15.54 -11.03
CA THR A 274 44.43 16.70 -11.57
C THR A 274 45.79 16.88 -10.92
N LEU A 275 45.88 16.70 -9.59
CA LEU A 275 47.13 16.76 -8.84
C LEU A 275 48.10 15.65 -9.27
N ASP A 276 47.60 14.44 -9.51
CA ASP A 276 48.43 13.34 -10.05
C ASP A 276 48.96 13.65 -11.46
N LYS A 277 48.16 14.31 -12.31
CA LYS A 277 48.59 14.72 -13.66
C LYS A 277 49.62 15.85 -13.61
N GLU A 278 49.47 16.81 -12.70
CA GLU A 278 50.45 17.88 -12.52
C GLU A 278 51.78 17.33 -11.95
N GLY A 279 51.73 16.45 -10.96
CA GLY A 279 52.92 15.79 -10.40
C GLY A 279 53.67 14.93 -11.43
N LEU A 280 52.94 14.21 -12.29
CA LEU A 280 53.53 13.50 -13.44
C LEU A 280 54.13 14.48 -14.47
N SER A 281 53.49 15.62 -14.71
CA SER A 281 53.99 16.63 -15.65
C SER A 281 55.25 17.36 -15.14
N GLU A 282 55.37 17.62 -13.83
CA GLU A 282 56.57 18.20 -13.21
C GLU A 282 57.73 17.20 -13.18
N SER A 283 57.46 15.92 -12.89
CA SER A 283 58.45 14.85 -12.95
C SER A 283 59.05 14.72 -14.37
N VAL A 284 58.20 14.74 -15.40
CA VAL A 284 58.63 14.70 -16.81
C VAL A 284 59.38 15.98 -17.22
N ARG A 285 58.97 17.17 -16.74
CA ARG A 285 59.71 18.42 -16.98
C ARG A 285 61.09 18.45 -16.30
N SER A 286 61.23 17.87 -15.11
CA SER A 286 62.53 17.76 -14.41
C SER A 286 63.50 16.79 -15.11
N SER A 287 62.97 15.76 -15.78
CA SER A 287 63.77 14.79 -16.53
C SER A 287 64.25 15.31 -17.90
N CYS A 288 63.64 16.37 -18.44
CA CYS A 288 63.98 16.94 -19.76
C CYS A 288 64.93 18.15 -19.71
N THR A 289 65.28 18.68 -18.53
CA THR A 289 66.21 19.82 -18.36
C THR A 289 67.65 19.42 -18.04
N LEU A 290 67.95 18.12 -18.03
CA LEU A 290 69.31 17.56 -17.86
C LEU A 290 69.84 16.98 -19.18
N GLN A 291 70.12 17.82 -20.18
CA GLN A 291 71.01 17.49 -21.33
C GLN A 291 71.76 18.73 -21.80
#